data_AF-A0ABC8WAB7-F1
#
_entry.id   AF-A0ABC8WAB7-F1
#
_cell.length_a   1.000
_cell.length_b   1.000
_cell.length_c   1.000
_cell.angle_alpha   90.00
_cell.angle_beta   90.00
_cell.angle_gamma   90.00
#
_symmetry.space_group_name_H-M   'P 1'
#
loop_
_entity.id
_entity.type
_entity.pdbx_description
1 polymer ?
#
loop_
_entity_poly.entity_id
_entity_poly.type
_entity_poly.pdbx_seq_one_letter_code
_entity_poly.pdbx_strand_id
1 'polypeptide(L)'
;MLLFGSSLACLLPFVSFIFLSLENYGVRKLEAVFAVLIATMAISFAWMFTDTKPNMKDLLVGILVPKLSSRTIRQAVGVVGCVIMPHNVFLHSALVQSRKIDQNKEYQVREALRYYSIESTIALAVSFMINLFVTTVFAKGFYGSKEAGNIGLENAGQYLQEKFGGGFFPILYIWGIGLLAAGQSSTITGTYAGQFIMGGFLNLKLKKWVRALITRSFAIVPTIVVALFFDTSDSALDVLNEWLNVLQSIQIPFALIPLITLVSKEQVMGVFKIGPNTQAVTWTVATLLITINGYLLMDFFSSEIRGPLSGALLCVAVLIYASFVLYLILRGTELSEKIVKAIRNSCS
;
A
#
# COMPACT_ATOMS: atom_id res chain seq x y z
N MET A 1 11.29 -15.30 9.14
CA MET A 1 12.14 -15.95 10.17
C MET A 1 11.64 -15.78 11.62
N LEU A 2 11.21 -14.58 12.05
CA LEU A 2 11.20 -14.15 13.47
C LEU A 2 10.27 -14.82 14.51
N LEU A 3 9.21 -15.56 14.15
CA LEU A 3 8.40 -16.28 15.15
C LEU A 3 8.41 -17.80 14.96
N PHE A 4 8.86 -18.29 13.80
CA PHE A 4 8.58 -19.66 13.37
C PHE A 4 9.63 -20.31 12.46
N GLY A 5 10.74 -19.64 12.10
CA GLY A 5 11.72 -20.19 11.16
C GLY A 5 11.05 -20.67 9.84
N SER A 6 11.54 -21.79 9.29
CA SER A 6 10.98 -22.54 8.15
C SER A 6 9.47 -22.88 8.27
N SER A 7 8.85 -22.67 9.44
CA SER A 7 7.41 -22.88 9.66
C SER A 7 6.53 -21.71 9.19
N LEU A 8 7.08 -20.59 8.71
CA LEU A 8 6.27 -19.56 8.03
C LEU A 8 5.61 -20.11 6.75
N ALA A 9 6.30 -21.02 6.05
CA ALA A 9 5.75 -21.79 4.93
C ALA A 9 4.60 -22.70 5.35
N CYS A 10 4.64 -23.25 6.57
CA CYS A 10 3.59 -24.12 7.13
C CYS A 10 2.37 -23.33 7.66
N LEU A 11 2.53 -22.08 8.07
CA LEU A 11 1.42 -21.22 8.52
C LEU A 11 0.62 -20.61 7.37
N LEU A 12 1.20 -20.48 6.18
CA LEU A 12 0.56 -19.90 4.99
C LEU A 12 -0.67 -20.68 4.47
N PRO A 13 -0.67 -22.03 4.45
CA PRO A 13 -1.88 -22.83 4.18
C PRO A 13 -2.96 -22.59 5.23
N PHE A 14 -2.58 -22.54 6.51
CA PHE A 14 -3.51 -22.32 7.61
C PHE A 14 -4.17 -20.93 7.54
N VAL A 15 -3.39 -19.92 7.20
CA VAL A 15 -3.85 -18.56 6.94
C VAL A 15 -4.75 -18.50 5.69
N SER A 16 -4.43 -19.24 4.63
CA SER A 16 -5.28 -19.37 3.44
C SER A 16 -6.61 -20.02 3.78
N PHE A 17 -6.60 -21.00 4.68
CA PHE A 17 -7.78 -21.71 5.14
C PHE A 17 -8.67 -20.86 6.06
N ILE A 18 -8.05 -20.08 6.96
CA ILE A 18 -8.75 -19.09 7.78
C ILE A 18 -9.39 -18.02 6.88
N PHE A 19 -8.65 -17.51 5.90
CA PHE A 19 -9.17 -16.51 4.95
C PHE A 19 -10.39 -17.04 4.17
N LEU A 20 -10.31 -18.26 3.64
CA LEU A 20 -11.42 -18.92 2.96
C LEU A 20 -12.65 -19.10 3.83
N SER A 21 -12.42 -19.55 5.06
CA SER A 21 -13.49 -19.76 6.03
C SER A 21 -14.16 -18.43 6.35
N LEU A 22 -13.38 -17.35 6.49
CA LEU A 22 -13.86 -16.02 6.82
C LEU A 22 -14.62 -15.33 5.68
N GLU A 23 -14.19 -15.53 4.43
CA GLU A 23 -14.80 -14.94 3.23
C GLU A 23 -16.17 -15.56 2.87
N ASN A 24 -16.50 -16.74 3.40
CA ASN A 24 -17.84 -17.32 3.31
C ASN A 24 -18.87 -16.62 4.22
N TYR A 25 -18.42 -15.81 5.20
CA TYR A 25 -19.31 -15.18 6.18
C TYR A 25 -19.75 -13.74 5.83
N GLY A 26 -19.35 -13.22 4.67
CA GLY A 26 -19.80 -11.93 4.14
C GLY A 26 -18.95 -10.72 4.55
N VAL A 27 -19.11 -9.61 3.81
CA VAL A 27 -18.25 -8.40 3.88
C VAL A 27 -18.18 -7.78 5.28
N ARG A 28 -19.29 -7.79 6.04
CA ARG A 28 -19.33 -7.18 7.39
C ARG A 28 -18.40 -7.86 8.39
N LYS A 29 -18.31 -9.20 8.36
CA LYS A 29 -17.40 -9.92 9.29
C LYS A 29 -15.95 -9.69 8.92
N LEU A 30 -15.68 -9.44 7.65
CA LEU A 30 -14.35 -9.14 7.18
C LEU A 30 -13.90 -7.72 7.56
N GLU A 31 -14.78 -6.72 7.48
CA GLU A 31 -14.52 -5.39 8.06
C GLU A 31 -14.17 -5.51 9.55
N ALA A 32 -14.89 -6.35 10.31
CA ALA A 32 -14.58 -6.60 11.72
C ALA A 32 -13.20 -7.25 11.93
N VAL A 33 -12.80 -8.20 11.07
CA VAL A 33 -11.46 -8.79 11.15
C VAL A 33 -10.37 -7.79 10.80
N PHE A 34 -10.57 -6.92 9.81
CA PHE A 34 -9.65 -5.83 9.55
C PHE A 34 -9.52 -4.89 10.74
N ALA A 35 -10.63 -4.54 11.39
CA ALA A 35 -10.62 -3.72 12.59
C ALA A 35 -9.82 -4.39 13.72
N VAL A 36 -9.97 -5.70 13.94
CA VAL A 36 -9.18 -6.45 14.92
C VAL A 36 -7.69 -6.46 14.56
N LEU A 37 -7.33 -6.74 13.30
CA LEU A 37 -5.93 -6.75 12.86
C LEU A 37 -5.27 -5.37 13.01
N ILE A 38 -5.98 -4.30 12.61
CA ILE A 38 -5.50 -2.92 12.77
C ILE A 38 -5.37 -2.55 14.25
N ALA A 39 -6.33 -2.93 15.08
CA ALA A 39 -6.26 -2.71 16.52
C ALA A 39 -5.08 -3.46 17.15
N THR A 40 -4.83 -4.72 16.77
CA THR A 40 -3.66 -5.48 17.22
C THR A 40 -2.36 -4.76 16.83
N MET A 41 -2.22 -4.32 15.58
CA MET A 41 -1.05 -3.54 15.15
C MET A 41 -0.90 -2.26 15.97
N ALA A 42 -1.98 -1.48 16.10
CA ALA A 42 -1.97 -0.22 16.84
C ALA A 42 -1.55 -0.43 18.31
N ILE A 43 -2.10 -1.43 18.99
CA ILE A 43 -1.78 -1.74 20.39
C ILE A 43 -0.33 -2.22 20.52
N SER A 44 0.12 -3.14 19.66
CA SER A 44 1.50 -3.65 19.68
C SER A 44 2.52 -2.53 19.48
N PHE A 45 2.34 -1.70 18.46
CA PHE A 45 3.28 -0.60 18.15
C PHE A 45 3.18 0.54 19.16
N ALA A 46 1.97 0.84 19.68
CA ALA A 46 1.80 1.81 20.78
C ALA A 46 2.50 1.34 22.05
N TRP A 47 2.40 0.06 22.40
CA TRP A 47 3.08 -0.49 23.56
C TRP A 47 4.60 -0.32 23.45
N MET A 48 5.18 -0.70 22.30
CA MET A 48 6.62 -0.50 22.06
C MET A 48 7.01 0.99 22.12
N PHE A 49 6.19 1.87 21.58
CA PHE A 49 6.41 3.31 21.68
C PHE A 49 6.40 3.81 23.14
N THR A 50 5.47 3.32 23.98
CA THR A 50 5.43 3.70 25.40
C THR A 50 6.61 3.15 26.20
N ASP A 51 7.02 1.91 25.92
CA ASP A 51 8.10 1.25 26.64
C ASP A 51 9.47 1.87 26.31
N THR A 52 9.67 2.24 25.04
CA THR A 52 10.88 2.95 24.61
C THR A 52 10.97 4.39 25.12
N LYS A 53 9.91 4.99 25.66
CA LYS A 53 9.86 6.36 26.25
C LYS A 53 10.55 7.43 25.39
N PRO A 54 10.14 7.68 24.13
CA PRO A 54 10.76 8.67 23.27
C PRO A 54 10.55 10.11 23.75
N ASN A 55 11.45 11.01 23.34
CA ASN A 55 11.32 12.44 23.66
C ASN A 55 10.17 13.05 22.86
N MET A 56 9.04 13.28 23.53
CA MET A 56 7.83 13.81 22.89
C MET A 56 8.01 15.21 22.32
N LYS A 57 8.94 16.01 22.88
CA LYS A 57 9.23 17.36 22.36
C LYS A 57 9.85 17.28 20.97
N ASP A 58 10.85 16.43 20.80
CA ASP A 58 11.52 16.25 19.51
C ASP A 58 10.59 15.64 18.47
N LEU A 59 9.70 14.73 18.90
CA LEU A 59 8.65 14.15 18.05
C LEU A 59 7.69 15.22 17.52
N LEU A 60 7.16 16.07 18.41
CA LEU A 60 6.24 17.14 18.03
C LEU A 60 6.90 18.15 17.10
N VAL A 61 8.15 18.52 17.38
CA VAL A 61 8.93 19.39 16.50
C VAL A 61 9.14 18.74 15.13
N GLY A 62 9.42 17.44 15.08
CA GLY A 62 9.57 16.69 13.82
C GLY A 62 8.30 16.59 12.99
N ILE A 63 7.12 16.51 13.64
CA ILE A 63 5.82 16.52 12.96
C ILE A 63 5.49 17.92 12.42
N LEU A 64 5.80 18.97 13.17
CA LEU A 64 5.45 20.36 12.84
C LEU A 64 6.44 21.03 11.87
N VAL A 65 7.72 20.66 11.93
CA VAL A 65 8.80 21.31 11.18
C VAL A 65 9.45 20.31 10.21
N PRO A 66 9.05 20.29 8.93
CA PRO A 66 9.68 19.42 7.94
C PRO A 66 11.10 19.89 7.63
N LYS A 67 12.10 19.14 8.11
CA LYS A 67 13.52 19.34 7.76
C LYS A 67 13.96 18.26 6.77
N LEU A 68 14.12 18.64 5.50
CA LEU A 68 14.61 17.75 4.46
C LEU A 68 16.08 18.02 4.19
N SER A 69 16.92 17.00 4.38
CA SER A 69 18.31 17.01 3.88
C SER A 69 18.38 16.26 2.55
N SER A 70 19.37 16.58 1.70
CA SER A 70 19.56 15.93 0.39
C SER A 70 19.72 14.41 0.49
N ARG A 71 20.17 13.89 1.64
CA ARG A 71 20.34 12.45 1.88
C ARG A 71 19.05 11.78 2.35
N THR A 72 18.18 12.51 3.03
CA THR A 72 16.88 12.02 3.55
C THR A 72 15.77 12.10 2.51
N ILE A 73 15.92 12.94 1.47
CA ILE A 73 14.86 13.16 0.49
C ILE A 73 14.44 11.87 -0.22
N ARG A 74 15.40 10.98 -0.56
CA ARG A 74 15.13 9.69 -1.20
C ARG A 74 14.31 8.76 -0.30
N GLN A 75 14.62 8.71 0.99
CA GLN A 75 13.88 7.90 1.97
C GLN A 75 12.48 8.46 2.22
N ALA A 76 12.36 9.79 2.39
CA ALA A 76 11.07 10.45 2.56
C ALA A 76 10.15 10.23 1.35
N VAL A 77 10.72 10.34 0.15
CA VAL A 77 10.10 10.00 -1.13
C VAL A 77 9.61 8.55 -1.16
N GLY A 78 10.47 7.59 -0.77
CA GLY A 78 10.11 6.17 -0.72
C GLY A 78 8.94 5.91 0.24
N VAL A 79 8.96 6.50 1.43
CA VAL A 79 7.85 6.40 2.40
C VAL A 79 6.54 6.92 1.81
N VAL A 80 6.56 8.08 1.14
CA VAL A 80 5.37 8.64 0.49
C VAL A 80 4.84 7.72 -0.62
N GLY A 81 5.72 7.14 -1.44
CA GLY A 81 5.35 6.18 -2.49
C GLY A 81 4.75 4.87 -1.95
N CYS A 82 5.29 4.36 -0.83
CA CYS A 82 4.79 3.15 -0.18
C CYS A 82 3.41 3.35 0.49
N VAL A 83 3.11 4.56 0.97
CA VAL A 83 1.84 4.86 1.66
C VAL A 83 0.65 4.82 0.69
N ILE A 84 0.83 5.23 -0.57
CA ILE A 84 -0.25 5.32 -1.55
C ILE A 84 -0.21 4.11 -2.48
N MET A 85 -0.93 3.05 -2.09
CA MET A 85 -1.02 1.82 -2.87
C MET A 85 -2.20 1.87 -3.86
N PRO A 86 -1.98 1.62 -5.16
CA PRO A 86 -3.03 1.73 -6.18
C PRO A 86 -4.17 0.73 -5.98
N HIS A 87 -3.87 -0.49 -5.48
CA HIS A 87 -4.90 -1.50 -5.23
C HIS A 87 -5.86 -1.10 -4.09
N ASN A 88 -5.43 -0.28 -3.13
CA ASN A 88 -6.30 0.22 -2.05
C ASN A 88 -7.35 1.19 -2.59
N VAL A 89 -7.03 1.98 -3.62
CA VAL A 89 -7.99 2.86 -4.29
C VAL A 89 -9.14 2.06 -4.91
N PHE A 90 -8.81 0.96 -5.62
CA PHE A 90 -9.81 0.08 -6.21
C PHE A 90 -10.63 -0.67 -5.14
N LEU A 91 -9.95 -1.18 -4.11
CA LEU A 91 -10.61 -1.89 -3.03
C LEU A 91 -11.60 -1.00 -2.28
N HIS A 92 -11.17 0.20 -1.88
CA HIS A 92 -12.01 1.14 -1.15
C HIS A 92 -13.24 1.54 -1.97
N SER A 93 -13.05 1.81 -3.26
CA SER A 93 -14.14 2.11 -4.19
C SER A 93 -15.17 0.98 -4.30
N ALA A 94 -14.73 -0.27 -4.17
CA ALA A 94 -15.61 -1.43 -4.20
C ALA A 94 -16.29 -1.73 -2.86
N LEU A 95 -15.59 -1.54 -1.73
CA LEU A 95 -16.16 -1.71 -0.39
C LEU A 95 -17.30 -0.72 -0.13
N VAL A 96 -17.15 0.52 -0.58
CA VAL A 96 -18.20 1.55 -0.51
C VAL A 96 -19.49 1.12 -1.23
N GLN A 97 -19.39 0.32 -2.30
CA GLN A 97 -20.56 -0.19 -3.03
C GLN A 97 -21.24 -1.38 -2.34
N SER A 98 -20.61 -2.00 -1.35
CA SER A 98 -21.18 -3.14 -0.63
C SER A 98 -22.32 -2.74 0.32
N ARG A 99 -22.42 -1.46 0.70
CA ARG A 99 -23.51 -0.94 1.51
C ARG A 99 -24.67 -0.51 0.60
N LYS A 100 -25.89 -0.95 0.93
CA LYS A 100 -27.11 -0.60 0.16
C LYS A 100 -27.48 0.86 0.42
N ILE A 101 -27.38 1.70 -0.59
CA ILE A 101 -27.75 3.13 -0.54
C ILE A 101 -28.75 3.39 -1.68
N ASP A 102 -29.84 4.10 -1.39
CA ASP A 102 -30.78 4.53 -2.42
C ASP A 102 -30.18 5.71 -3.20
N GLN A 103 -29.70 5.43 -4.42
CA GLN A 103 -29.03 6.42 -5.28
C GLN A 103 -29.98 7.53 -5.76
N ASN A 104 -31.30 7.33 -5.66
CA ASN A 104 -32.28 8.33 -6.09
C ASN A 104 -32.49 9.45 -5.06
N LYS A 105 -32.04 9.26 -3.82
CA LYS A 105 -32.20 10.23 -2.73
C LYS A 105 -30.87 10.92 -2.44
N GLU A 106 -30.72 12.15 -2.93
CA GLU A 106 -29.50 12.93 -2.75
C GLU A 106 -29.07 13.07 -1.28
N TYR A 107 -30.03 13.20 -0.36
CA TYR A 107 -29.75 13.27 1.07
C TYR A 107 -29.02 12.00 1.59
N GLN A 108 -29.47 10.80 1.18
CA GLN A 108 -28.86 9.54 1.62
C GLN A 108 -27.45 9.37 1.06
N VAL A 109 -27.23 9.78 -0.20
CA VAL A 109 -25.91 9.75 -0.82
C VAL A 109 -24.96 10.72 -0.10
N ARG A 110 -25.41 11.93 0.21
CA ARG A 110 -24.61 12.94 0.94
C ARG A 110 -24.27 12.49 2.36
N GLU A 111 -25.21 11.89 3.06
CA GLU A 111 -24.99 11.32 4.39
C GLU A 111 -23.99 10.16 4.33
N ALA A 112 -24.13 9.24 3.38
CA ALA A 112 -23.19 8.14 3.18
C ALA A 112 -21.77 8.64 2.87
N LEU A 113 -21.61 9.63 1.97
CA LEU A 113 -20.32 10.24 1.67
C LEU A 113 -19.65 10.83 2.93
N ARG A 114 -20.42 11.44 3.83
CA ARG A 114 -19.89 11.96 5.09
C ARG A 114 -19.40 10.85 6.00
N TYR A 115 -20.17 9.76 6.16
CA TYR A 115 -19.72 8.62 6.97
C TYR A 115 -18.48 7.94 6.37
N TYR A 116 -18.45 7.73 5.06
CA TYR A 116 -17.27 7.16 4.40
C TYR A 116 -16.04 8.05 4.52
N SER A 117 -16.20 9.37 4.45
CA SER A 117 -15.11 10.31 4.68
C SER A 117 -14.57 10.20 6.10
N ILE A 118 -15.46 10.09 7.11
CA ILE A 118 -15.05 9.93 8.51
C ILE A 118 -14.35 8.58 8.72
N GLU A 119 -14.92 7.49 8.21
CA GLU A 119 -14.35 6.14 8.28
C GLU A 119 -12.94 6.11 7.69
N SER A 120 -12.78 6.62 6.47
CA SER A 120 -11.49 6.69 5.77
C SER A 120 -10.47 7.58 6.50
N THR A 121 -10.92 8.74 7.02
CA THR A 121 -10.05 9.66 7.77
C THR A 121 -9.53 9.02 9.06
N ILE A 122 -10.39 8.34 9.82
CA ILE A 122 -9.99 7.64 11.05
C ILE A 122 -9.02 6.51 10.72
N ALA A 123 -9.31 5.70 9.69
CA ALA A 123 -8.43 4.60 9.28
C ALA A 123 -7.03 5.10 8.87
N LEU A 124 -6.95 6.16 8.07
CA LEU A 124 -5.69 6.77 7.66
C LEU A 124 -4.96 7.43 8.84
N ALA A 125 -5.67 8.05 9.78
CA ALA A 125 -5.08 8.62 10.99
C ALA A 125 -4.46 7.54 11.90
N VAL A 126 -5.14 6.39 12.06
CA VAL A 126 -4.58 5.24 12.80
C VAL A 126 -3.36 4.68 12.09
N SER A 127 -3.40 4.54 10.76
CA SER A 127 -2.24 4.09 9.97
C SER A 127 -1.04 5.06 10.10
N PHE A 128 -1.30 6.36 10.05
CA PHE A 128 -0.28 7.39 10.30
C PHE A 128 0.32 7.23 11.70
N MET A 129 -0.50 7.01 12.72
CA MET A 129 -0.05 6.81 14.10
C MET A 129 0.84 5.57 14.25
N ILE A 130 0.46 4.45 13.63
CA ILE A 130 1.26 3.22 13.60
C ILE A 130 2.64 3.49 12.98
N ASN A 131 2.66 4.14 11.81
CA ASN A 131 3.91 4.47 11.12
C ASN A 131 4.78 5.42 11.94
N LEU A 132 4.17 6.39 12.62
CA LEU A 132 4.85 7.30 13.54
C LEU A 132 5.48 6.55 14.71
N PHE A 133 4.75 5.63 15.34
CA PHE A 133 5.26 4.82 16.46
C PHE A 133 6.45 3.96 16.04
N VAL A 134 6.33 3.21 14.94
CA VAL A 134 7.41 2.36 14.42
C VAL A 134 8.64 3.20 14.10
N THR A 135 8.48 4.27 13.32
CA THR A 135 9.60 5.13 12.91
C THR A 135 10.30 5.75 14.12
N THR A 136 9.55 6.18 15.13
CA THR A 136 10.13 6.81 16.34
C THR A 136 10.90 5.80 17.20
N VAL A 137 10.38 4.58 17.35
CA VAL A 137 11.05 3.50 18.09
C VAL A 137 12.41 3.18 17.47
N PHE A 138 12.47 3.03 16.14
CA PHE A 138 13.74 2.77 15.44
C PHE A 138 14.67 3.98 15.46
N ALA A 139 14.14 5.19 15.26
CA ALA A 139 14.93 6.41 15.35
C ALA A 139 15.58 6.54 16.73
N LYS A 140 14.85 6.29 17.82
CA LYS A 140 15.42 6.36 19.17
C LYS A 140 16.50 5.31 19.40
N GLY A 141 16.29 4.08 18.93
CA GLY A 141 17.21 2.96 19.17
C GLY A 141 18.51 3.05 18.37
N PHE A 142 18.42 3.52 17.13
CA PHE A 142 19.44 3.28 16.12
C PHE A 142 19.82 4.50 15.28
N TYR A 143 19.18 5.66 15.45
CA TYR A 143 19.58 6.85 14.69
C TYR A 143 21.03 7.25 15.00
N GLY A 144 21.86 7.31 13.96
CA GLY A 144 23.29 7.60 14.08
C GLY A 144 24.18 6.43 14.52
N SER A 145 23.64 5.22 14.69
CA SER A 145 24.45 4.02 14.95
C SER A 145 25.00 3.41 13.66
N LYS A 146 26.12 2.67 13.78
CA LYS A 146 26.68 1.90 12.65
C LYS A 146 25.79 0.73 12.23
N GLU A 147 24.93 0.27 13.14
CA GLU A 147 24.01 -0.85 12.93
C GLU A 147 22.79 -0.46 12.09
N ALA A 148 22.45 0.83 12.00
CA ALA A 148 21.26 1.31 11.30
C ALA A 148 21.14 0.85 9.85
N GLY A 149 22.27 0.62 9.16
CA GLY A 149 22.30 0.13 7.78
C GLY A 149 22.01 -1.36 7.62
N ASN A 150 22.14 -2.15 8.69
CA ASN A 150 21.98 -3.61 8.66
C ASN A 150 20.63 -4.05 9.23
N ILE A 151 19.79 -3.13 9.70
CA ILE A 151 18.47 -3.44 10.27
C ILE A 151 17.50 -3.72 9.12
N GLY A 152 17.24 -5.00 8.89
CA GLY A 152 16.21 -5.51 8.02
C GLY A 152 15.00 -6.01 8.80
N LEU A 153 13.92 -6.35 8.07
CA LEU A 153 12.69 -6.85 8.68
C LEU A 153 12.91 -8.14 9.49
N GLU A 154 13.90 -8.95 9.10
CA GLU A 154 14.25 -10.22 9.73
C GLU A 154 14.98 -10.07 11.08
N ASN A 155 15.85 -9.09 11.22
CA ASN A 155 16.66 -8.93 12.44
C ASN A 155 16.16 -7.79 13.32
N ALA A 156 15.27 -6.93 12.82
CA ALA A 156 14.66 -5.81 13.52
C ALA A 156 14.14 -6.17 14.92
N GLY A 157 13.45 -7.30 15.06
CA GLY A 157 12.93 -7.74 16.35
C GLY A 157 14.02 -8.07 17.37
N GLN A 158 15.13 -8.67 16.91
CA GLN A 158 16.27 -9.01 17.76
C GLN A 158 17.03 -7.76 18.19
N TYR A 159 17.28 -6.84 17.25
CA TYR A 159 17.87 -5.53 17.55
C TYR A 159 17.04 -4.75 18.58
N LEU A 160 15.71 -4.73 18.42
CA LEU A 160 14.82 -4.08 19.39
C LEU A 160 14.90 -4.74 20.77
N GLN A 161 14.96 -6.07 20.82
CA GLN A 161 15.09 -6.83 22.06
C GLN A 161 16.45 -6.60 22.75
N GLU A 162 17.53 -6.47 21.99
CA GLU A 162 18.86 -6.19 22.54
C GLU A 162 18.94 -4.77 23.10
N LYS A 163 18.34 -3.79 22.39
CA LYS A 163 18.42 -2.37 22.76
C LYS A 163 17.48 -1.99 23.91
N PHE A 164 16.27 -2.51 23.88
CA PHE A 164 15.18 -2.12 24.78
C PHE A 164 14.67 -3.29 25.63
N GLY A 165 15.34 -4.44 25.59
CA GLY A 165 15.02 -5.58 26.43
C GLY A 165 15.13 -5.28 27.92
N GLY A 166 14.48 -6.12 28.73
CA GLY A 166 14.43 -5.98 30.19
C GLY A 166 13.06 -5.57 30.75
N GLY A 167 12.07 -5.33 29.89
CA GLY A 167 10.66 -5.13 30.28
C GLY A 167 9.92 -6.43 30.63
N PHE A 168 8.71 -6.30 31.18
CA PHE A 168 7.85 -7.43 31.61
C PHE A 168 7.46 -8.38 30.46
N PHE A 169 7.33 -7.85 29.23
CA PHE A 169 7.11 -8.63 28.01
C PHE A 169 8.27 -8.40 27.02
N PRO A 170 8.84 -9.45 26.41
CA PRO A 170 9.87 -9.28 25.40
C PRO A 170 9.33 -8.55 24.16
N ILE A 171 9.95 -7.42 23.82
CA ILE A 171 9.62 -6.56 22.67
C ILE A 171 9.67 -7.36 21.36
N LEU A 172 10.54 -8.36 21.26
CA LEU A 172 10.61 -9.30 20.13
C LEU A 172 9.23 -9.90 19.79
N TYR A 173 8.50 -10.37 20.81
CA TYR A 173 7.20 -10.99 20.60
C TYR A 173 6.14 -9.98 20.20
N ILE A 174 6.18 -8.77 20.78
CA ILE A 174 5.26 -7.69 20.45
C ILE A 174 5.46 -7.25 18.99
N TRP A 175 6.72 -7.08 18.57
CA TRP A 175 7.10 -6.83 17.18
C TRP A 175 6.59 -7.94 16.25
N GLY A 176 6.82 -9.21 16.63
CA GLY A 176 6.38 -10.36 15.85
C GLY A 176 4.86 -10.44 15.69
N ILE A 177 4.09 -10.18 16.74
CA ILE A 177 2.61 -10.16 16.70
C ILE A 177 2.12 -9.03 15.79
N GLY A 178 2.66 -7.82 15.94
CA GLY A 178 2.31 -6.68 15.09
C GLY A 178 2.64 -6.95 13.62
N LEU A 179 3.81 -7.52 13.35
CA LEU A 179 4.25 -7.89 12.00
C LEU A 179 3.38 -8.99 11.39
N LEU A 180 2.99 -10.00 12.17
CA LEU A 180 2.07 -11.04 11.73
C LEU A 180 0.72 -10.45 11.37
N ALA A 181 0.15 -9.59 12.23
CA ALA A 181 -1.12 -8.90 11.96
C ALA A 181 -1.06 -8.06 10.67
N ALA A 182 0.05 -7.35 10.43
CA ALA A 182 0.28 -6.59 9.20
C ALA A 182 0.28 -7.50 7.95
N GLY A 183 1.02 -8.62 8.00
CA GLY A 183 1.08 -9.59 6.90
C GLY A 183 -0.28 -10.24 6.59
N GLN A 184 -1.07 -10.52 7.62
CA GLN A 184 -2.45 -10.99 7.46
C GLN A 184 -3.31 -9.95 6.76
N SER A 185 -3.31 -8.72 7.27
CA SER A 185 -4.10 -7.61 6.71
C SER A 185 -3.78 -7.40 5.22
N SER A 186 -2.49 -7.37 4.86
CA SER A 186 -2.07 -7.21 3.46
C SER A 186 -2.60 -8.33 2.55
N THR A 187 -2.58 -9.58 3.01
CA THR A 187 -3.06 -10.67 2.13
C THR A 187 -4.57 -10.61 1.89
N ILE A 188 -5.34 -10.29 2.93
CA ILE A 188 -6.80 -10.14 2.82
C ILE A 188 -7.11 -9.00 1.84
N THR A 189 -6.47 -7.86 2.02
CA THR A 189 -6.63 -6.69 1.14
C THR A 189 -6.26 -7.00 -0.30
N GLY A 190 -5.13 -7.68 -0.55
CA GLY A 190 -4.68 -8.03 -1.90
C GLY A 190 -5.62 -8.99 -2.64
N THR A 191 -6.13 -10.01 -1.95
CA THR A 191 -7.07 -10.99 -2.55
C THR A 191 -8.44 -10.37 -2.86
N TYR A 192 -8.91 -9.43 -2.03
CA TYR A 192 -10.13 -8.66 -2.28
C TYR A 192 -9.96 -7.64 -3.39
N ALA A 193 -8.87 -6.87 -3.40
CA ALA A 193 -8.58 -5.94 -4.49
C ALA A 193 -8.51 -6.69 -5.83
N GLY A 194 -7.83 -7.85 -5.85
CA GLY A 194 -7.78 -8.74 -7.00
C GLY A 194 -9.16 -9.23 -7.46
N GLN A 195 -10.11 -9.46 -6.55
CA GLN A 195 -11.48 -9.82 -6.92
C GLN A 195 -12.14 -8.76 -7.79
N PHE A 196 -12.09 -7.52 -7.31
CA PHE A 196 -12.80 -6.42 -7.94
C PHE A 196 -12.12 -6.01 -9.25
N ILE A 197 -10.79 -6.06 -9.30
CA ILE A 197 -10.03 -5.79 -10.52
C ILE A 197 -10.31 -6.89 -11.57
N MET A 198 -10.23 -8.17 -11.22
CA MET A 198 -10.50 -9.27 -12.17
C MET A 198 -11.96 -9.31 -12.62
N GLY A 199 -12.90 -9.06 -11.71
CA GLY A 199 -14.33 -9.02 -12.02
C GLY A 199 -14.73 -7.80 -12.86
N GLY A 200 -14.15 -6.64 -12.58
CA GLY A 200 -14.44 -5.39 -13.28
C GLY A 200 -13.73 -5.25 -14.63
N PHE A 201 -12.41 -5.47 -14.68
CA PHE A 201 -11.61 -5.25 -15.89
C PHE A 201 -11.55 -6.46 -16.82
N LEU A 202 -11.45 -7.67 -16.27
CA LEU A 202 -11.27 -8.89 -17.07
C LEU A 202 -12.56 -9.71 -17.22
N ASN A 203 -13.63 -9.33 -16.51
CA ASN A 203 -14.89 -10.09 -16.39
C ASN A 203 -14.67 -11.58 -16.05
N LEU A 204 -13.57 -11.88 -15.34
CA LEU A 204 -13.16 -13.24 -14.97
C LEU A 204 -13.74 -13.60 -13.60
N LYS A 205 -14.76 -14.46 -13.60
CA LYS A 205 -15.39 -14.98 -12.37
C LYS A 205 -14.68 -16.24 -11.89
N LEU A 206 -13.49 -16.09 -11.32
CA LEU A 206 -12.78 -17.19 -10.67
C LEU A 206 -13.37 -17.48 -9.28
N LYS A 207 -13.37 -18.76 -8.88
CA LYS A 207 -13.67 -19.15 -7.51
C LYS A 207 -12.66 -18.49 -6.56
N LYS A 208 -13.14 -17.96 -5.43
CA LYS A 208 -12.36 -17.20 -4.46
C LYS A 208 -11.08 -17.91 -4.00
N TRP A 209 -11.17 -19.21 -3.71
CA TRP A 209 -10.00 -20.01 -3.32
C TRP A 209 -8.95 -20.13 -4.42
N VAL A 210 -9.41 -20.39 -5.65
CA VAL A 210 -8.53 -20.53 -6.80
C VAL A 210 -7.78 -19.22 -7.03
N ARG A 211 -8.47 -18.09 -6.93
CA ARG A 211 -7.83 -16.76 -7.02
C ARG A 211 -6.78 -16.56 -5.94
N ALA A 212 -7.13 -16.79 -4.66
CA ALA A 212 -6.21 -16.60 -3.55
C ALA A 212 -4.98 -17.53 -3.64
N LEU A 213 -5.18 -18.77 -4.09
CA LEU A 213 -4.10 -19.74 -4.30
C LEU A 213 -3.19 -19.29 -5.44
N ILE A 214 -3.75 -18.88 -6.59
CA ILE A 214 -2.96 -18.38 -7.73
C ILE A 214 -2.12 -17.17 -7.31
N THR A 215 -2.72 -16.13 -6.71
CA THR A 215 -1.99 -14.92 -6.33
C THR A 215 -0.92 -15.20 -5.29
N ARG A 216 -1.16 -16.15 -4.38
CA ARG A 216 -0.15 -16.58 -3.40
C ARG A 216 0.96 -17.41 -4.03
N SER A 217 0.65 -18.32 -4.94
CA SER A 217 1.67 -19.07 -5.69
C SER A 217 2.58 -18.13 -6.47
N PHE A 218 2.02 -17.12 -7.15
CA PHE A 218 2.82 -16.12 -7.86
C PHE A 218 3.70 -15.26 -6.93
N ALA A 219 3.32 -15.02 -5.68
CA ALA A 219 4.15 -14.29 -4.73
C ALA A 219 5.23 -15.18 -4.06
N ILE A 220 4.86 -16.40 -3.67
CA ILE A 220 5.70 -17.28 -2.85
C ILE A 220 6.69 -18.06 -3.71
N VAL A 221 6.27 -18.57 -4.87
CA VAL A 221 7.13 -19.41 -5.72
C VAL A 221 8.42 -18.67 -6.12
N PRO A 222 8.38 -17.41 -6.62
CA PRO A 222 9.61 -16.69 -6.92
C PRO A 222 10.48 -16.47 -5.68
N THR A 223 9.85 -16.18 -4.54
CA THR A 223 10.57 -15.97 -3.27
C THR A 223 11.29 -17.24 -2.80
N ILE A 224 10.62 -18.40 -2.87
CA ILE A 224 11.22 -19.69 -2.50
C ILE A 224 12.33 -20.07 -3.49
N VAL A 225 12.13 -19.87 -4.79
CA VAL A 225 13.15 -20.13 -5.80
C VAL A 225 14.38 -19.26 -5.53
N VAL A 226 14.21 -17.96 -5.30
CA VAL A 226 15.33 -17.08 -4.96
C VAL A 226 16.00 -17.52 -3.66
N ALA A 227 15.24 -17.85 -2.62
CA ALA A 227 15.81 -18.29 -1.35
C ALA A 227 16.61 -19.61 -1.45
N LEU A 228 16.16 -20.57 -2.27
CA LEU A 228 16.82 -21.87 -2.43
C LEU A 228 18.04 -21.82 -3.38
N PHE A 229 18.01 -20.97 -4.41
CA PHE A 229 19.10 -20.87 -5.38
C PHE A 229 20.19 -19.87 -4.97
N PHE A 230 19.84 -18.86 -4.17
CA PHE A 230 20.75 -17.81 -3.71
C PHE A 230 21.02 -17.91 -2.20
N ASP A 231 21.16 -19.14 -1.70
CA ASP A 231 21.55 -19.45 -0.31
C ASP A 231 22.66 -18.46 0.11
N THR A 232 22.34 -17.57 1.05
CA THR A 232 23.23 -16.61 1.74
C THR A 232 23.60 -15.25 1.11
N SER A 233 22.95 -14.76 0.05
CA SER A 233 23.13 -13.33 -0.33
C SER A 233 21.88 -12.49 -0.05
N ASP A 234 21.89 -11.71 1.04
CA ASP A 234 20.88 -10.69 1.38
C ASP A 234 20.52 -9.79 0.16
N SER A 235 21.49 -9.57 -0.72
CA SER A 235 21.33 -8.77 -1.93
C SER A 235 20.28 -9.29 -2.92
N ALA A 236 20.00 -10.59 -3.00
CA ALA A 236 19.03 -11.12 -3.97
C ALA A 236 17.58 -10.81 -3.56
N LEU A 237 17.29 -10.82 -2.26
CA LEU A 237 15.97 -10.45 -1.73
C LEU A 237 15.76 -8.94 -1.80
N ASP A 238 16.81 -8.15 -1.57
CA ASP A 238 16.76 -6.70 -1.75
C ASP A 238 16.48 -6.33 -3.21
N VAL A 239 17.15 -6.96 -4.17
CA VAL A 239 16.86 -6.78 -5.60
C VAL A 239 15.41 -7.14 -5.93
N LEU A 240 14.89 -8.26 -5.40
CA LEU A 240 13.48 -8.63 -5.59
C LEU A 240 12.52 -7.56 -5.03
N ASN A 241 12.80 -7.04 -3.84
CA ASN A 241 12.02 -5.97 -3.22
C ASN A 241 12.06 -4.67 -4.06
N GLU A 242 13.22 -4.33 -4.61
CA GLU A 242 13.35 -3.18 -5.51
C GLU A 242 12.52 -3.37 -6.78
N TRP A 243 12.55 -4.55 -7.42
CA TRP A 243 11.70 -4.86 -8.57
C TRP A 243 10.20 -4.76 -8.24
N LEU A 244 9.78 -5.21 -7.06
CA LEU A 244 8.39 -5.06 -6.61
C LEU A 244 7.99 -3.59 -6.44
N ASN A 245 8.88 -2.77 -5.89
CA ASN A 245 8.67 -1.33 -5.77
C ASN A 245 8.55 -0.67 -7.16
N VAL A 246 9.40 -1.05 -8.12
CA VAL A 246 9.32 -0.56 -9.52
C VAL A 246 7.98 -0.92 -10.15
N LEU A 247 7.51 -2.17 -9.97
CA LEU A 247 6.20 -2.59 -10.46
C LEU A 247 5.06 -1.79 -9.83
N GLN A 248 5.14 -1.45 -8.54
CA GLN A 248 4.17 -0.58 -7.87
C GLN A 248 4.21 0.84 -8.44
N SER A 249 5.40 1.42 -8.63
CA SER A 249 5.59 2.75 -9.22
C SER A 249 4.95 2.87 -10.60
N ILE A 250 5.10 1.85 -11.44
CA ILE A 250 4.49 1.81 -12.78
C ILE A 250 2.96 1.87 -12.72
N GLN A 251 2.33 1.25 -11.72
CA GLN A 251 0.87 1.13 -11.59
C GLN A 251 0.18 2.41 -11.11
N ILE A 252 0.87 3.27 -10.36
CA ILE A 252 0.28 4.45 -9.70
C ILE A 252 -0.45 5.39 -10.70
N PRO A 253 0.15 5.82 -11.83
CA PRO A 253 -0.52 6.73 -12.77
C PRO A 253 -1.79 6.12 -13.37
N PHE A 254 -1.78 4.82 -13.66
CA PHE A 254 -2.93 4.12 -14.24
C PHE A 254 -4.13 4.06 -13.30
N ALA A 255 -3.91 4.07 -11.98
CA ALA A 255 -4.99 4.10 -11.01
C ALA A 255 -5.46 5.55 -10.72
N LEU A 256 -4.52 6.47 -10.51
CA LEU A 256 -4.84 7.83 -10.06
C LEU A 256 -5.40 8.72 -11.18
N ILE A 257 -4.84 8.69 -12.39
CA ILE A 257 -5.27 9.60 -13.48
C ILE A 257 -6.75 9.34 -13.86
N PRO A 258 -7.19 8.09 -14.10
CA PRO A 258 -8.59 7.83 -14.39
C PRO A 258 -9.51 8.17 -13.22
N LEU A 259 -9.09 7.89 -11.98
CA LEU A 259 -9.89 8.21 -10.78
C LEU A 259 -10.17 9.71 -10.69
N ILE A 260 -9.12 10.54 -10.75
CA ILE A 260 -9.25 11.99 -10.62
C ILE A 260 -10.10 12.54 -11.77
N THR A 261 -9.91 12.01 -12.98
CA THR A 261 -10.69 12.39 -14.15
C THR A 261 -12.18 12.06 -13.97
N LEU A 262 -12.51 10.84 -13.54
CA LEU A 262 -13.89 10.40 -13.37
C LEU A 262 -14.62 11.20 -12.30
N VAL A 263 -13.95 11.46 -11.17
CA VAL A 263 -14.52 12.21 -10.05
C VAL A 263 -14.67 13.71 -10.36
N SER A 264 -13.89 14.23 -11.31
CA SER A 264 -13.98 15.63 -11.77
C SER A 264 -15.07 15.86 -12.82
N LYS A 265 -15.66 14.81 -13.41
CA LYS A 265 -16.63 14.93 -14.51
C LYS A 265 -18.06 14.97 -14.00
N GLU A 266 -18.76 16.05 -14.34
CA GLU A 266 -20.17 16.26 -14.02
C GLU A 266 -21.07 15.20 -14.68
N GLN A 267 -20.70 14.71 -15.87
CA GLN A 267 -21.44 13.66 -16.56
C GLN A 267 -21.48 12.31 -15.79
N VAL A 268 -20.48 12.05 -14.94
CA VAL A 268 -20.35 10.82 -14.16
C VAL A 268 -20.83 11.04 -12.73
N MET A 269 -20.41 12.12 -12.09
CA MET A 269 -20.68 12.40 -10.67
C MET A 269 -21.93 13.25 -10.41
N GLY A 270 -22.49 13.90 -11.43
CA GLY A 270 -23.62 14.82 -11.31
C GLY A 270 -23.36 15.92 -10.28
N VAL A 271 -24.31 16.08 -9.35
CA VAL A 271 -24.29 17.08 -8.27
C VAL A 271 -23.13 16.84 -7.27
N PHE A 272 -22.53 15.65 -7.25
CA PHE A 272 -21.46 15.26 -6.32
C PHE A 272 -20.03 15.40 -6.90
N LYS A 273 -19.87 16.19 -7.96
CA LYS A 273 -18.56 16.52 -8.54
C LYS A 273 -17.65 17.22 -7.52
N ILE A 274 -16.34 16.94 -7.57
CA ILE A 274 -15.36 17.64 -6.72
C ILE A 274 -15.20 19.11 -7.12
N GLY A 275 -15.04 19.97 -6.11
CA GLY A 275 -14.76 21.39 -6.32
C GLY A 275 -13.40 21.64 -6.97
N PRO A 276 -13.20 22.81 -7.61
CA PRO A 276 -11.96 23.14 -8.33
C PRO A 276 -10.73 23.15 -7.41
N ASN A 277 -10.90 23.54 -6.14
CA ASN A 277 -9.80 23.55 -5.15
C ASN A 277 -9.34 22.12 -4.82
N THR A 278 -10.28 21.21 -4.54
CA THR A 278 -9.97 19.80 -4.27
C THR A 278 -9.34 19.15 -5.48
N GLN A 279 -9.86 19.43 -6.68
CA GLN A 279 -9.29 18.96 -7.93
C GLN A 279 -7.83 19.42 -8.10
N ALA A 280 -7.53 20.69 -7.86
CA ALA A 280 -6.16 21.22 -7.93
C ALA A 280 -5.23 20.57 -6.91
N VAL A 281 -5.68 20.37 -5.67
CA VAL A 281 -4.91 19.68 -4.61
C VAL A 281 -4.65 18.23 -5.01
N THR A 282 -5.65 17.48 -5.47
CA THR A 282 -5.49 16.07 -5.84
C THR A 282 -4.58 15.91 -7.06
N TRP A 283 -4.67 16.79 -8.06
CA TRP A 283 -3.74 16.79 -9.20
C TRP A 283 -2.31 17.13 -8.79
N THR A 284 -2.13 18.06 -7.85
CA THR A 284 -0.80 18.40 -7.31
C THR A 284 -0.17 17.19 -6.63
N VAL A 285 -0.91 16.51 -5.75
CA VAL A 285 -0.44 15.30 -5.06
C VAL A 285 -0.16 14.19 -6.05
N ALA A 286 -1.05 13.94 -7.02
CA ALA A 286 -0.82 12.93 -8.05
C ALA A 286 0.43 13.22 -8.89
N THR A 287 0.61 14.46 -9.33
CA THR A 287 1.79 14.87 -10.12
C THR A 287 3.08 14.70 -9.33
N LEU A 288 3.06 15.09 -8.04
CA LEU A 288 4.18 14.88 -7.14
C LEU A 288 4.54 13.40 -7.02
N LEU A 289 3.56 12.53 -6.79
CA LEU A 289 3.77 11.08 -6.68
C LEU A 289 4.30 10.46 -7.98
N ILE A 290 3.74 10.84 -9.12
CA ILE A 290 4.16 10.34 -10.44
C ILE A 290 5.61 10.77 -10.72
N THR A 291 5.95 12.02 -10.43
CA THR A 291 7.31 12.55 -10.62
C THR A 291 8.32 11.83 -9.72
N ILE A 292 7.96 11.66 -8.45
CA ILE A 292 8.78 10.95 -7.47
C ILE A 292 9.04 9.50 -7.87
N ASN A 293 7.98 8.76 -8.21
CA ASN A 293 8.09 7.37 -8.62
C ASN A 293 8.82 7.22 -9.96
N GLY A 294 8.64 8.19 -10.87
CA GLY A 294 9.40 8.28 -12.12
C GLY A 294 10.90 8.47 -11.87
N TYR A 295 11.28 9.32 -10.90
CA TYR A 295 12.68 9.50 -10.50
C TYR A 295 13.29 8.21 -9.94
N LEU A 296 12.59 7.53 -9.01
CA LEU A 296 13.06 6.26 -8.44
C LEU A 296 13.22 5.17 -9.52
N LEU A 297 12.29 5.12 -10.46
CA LEU A 297 12.35 4.21 -11.60
C LEU A 297 13.58 4.50 -12.47
N MET A 298 13.84 5.78 -12.79
CA MET A 298 15.03 6.17 -13.54
C MET A 298 16.34 5.84 -12.80
N ASP A 299 16.40 6.08 -11.49
CA ASP A 299 17.57 5.79 -10.66
C ASP A 299 17.88 4.28 -10.68
N PHE A 300 16.88 3.44 -10.44
CA PHE A 300 16.99 1.99 -10.47
C PHE A 300 17.46 1.44 -11.82
N PHE A 301 16.85 1.90 -12.92
CA PHE A 301 17.26 1.44 -14.24
C PHE A 301 18.65 1.95 -14.64
N SER A 302 19.05 3.15 -14.19
CA SER A 302 20.39 3.68 -14.42
C SER A 302 21.47 2.90 -13.66
N SER A 303 21.17 2.31 -12.50
CA SER A 303 22.12 1.48 -11.75
C SER A 303 22.27 0.06 -12.31
N GLU A 304 21.18 -0.52 -12.83
CA GLU A 304 21.16 -1.90 -13.31
C GLU A 304 21.75 -2.05 -14.72
N ILE A 305 21.67 -0.99 -15.54
CA ILE A 305 22.06 -1.04 -16.94
C ILE A 305 23.52 -0.59 -17.14
N ARG A 306 24.41 -1.57 -17.38
CA ARG A 306 25.84 -1.34 -17.69
C ARG A 306 26.19 -1.33 -19.19
N GLY A 307 25.21 -1.24 -20.10
CA GLY A 307 25.43 -1.34 -21.55
C GLY A 307 24.73 -0.25 -22.39
N PRO A 308 25.34 0.25 -23.48
CA PRO A 308 24.74 1.29 -24.33
C PRO A 308 23.46 0.82 -25.06
N LEU A 309 23.38 -0.47 -25.39
CA LEU A 309 22.27 -1.07 -26.13
C LEU A 309 21.04 -1.28 -25.21
N SER A 310 21.27 -1.71 -23.97
CA SER A 310 20.24 -1.79 -22.93
C SER A 310 19.78 -0.41 -22.47
N GLY A 311 20.67 0.59 -22.46
CA GLY A 311 20.30 1.98 -22.18
C GLY A 311 19.37 2.59 -23.23
N ALA A 312 19.59 2.29 -24.52
CA ALA A 312 18.72 2.72 -25.60
C ALA A 312 17.32 2.07 -25.52
N LEU A 313 17.27 0.76 -25.27
CA LEU A 313 16.01 0.02 -25.06
C LEU A 313 15.20 0.58 -23.89
N LEU A 314 15.87 0.91 -22.78
CA LEU A 314 15.23 1.55 -21.64
C LEU A 314 14.66 2.92 -21.99
N CYS A 315 15.44 3.77 -22.65
CA CYS A 315 14.97 5.11 -23.04
C CYS A 315 13.70 5.00 -23.91
N VAL A 316 13.67 4.04 -24.84
CA VAL A 316 12.47 3.76 -25.63
C VAL A 316 11.31 3.31 -24.75
N ALA A 317 11.52 2.37 -23.81
CA ALA A 317 10.48 1.90 -22.91
C ALA A 317 9.92 3.02 -22.01
N VAL A 318 10.80 3.88 -21.46
CA VAL A 318 10.42 5.03 -20.64
C VAL A 318 9.69 6.07 -21.48
N LEU A 319 10.12 6.33 -22.71
CA LEU A 319 9.42 7.24 -23.63
C LEU A 319 8.03 6.72 -24.02
N ILE A 320 7.89 5.41 -24.28
CA ILE A 320 6.59 4.77 -24.52
C ILE A 320 5.71 4.93 -23.28
N TYR A 321 6.24 4.65 -22.10
CA TYR A 321 5.52 4.79 -20.84
C TYR A 321 5.07 6.22 -20.58
N ALA A 322 5.98 7.20 -20.70
CA ALA A 322 5.68 8.61 -20.52
C ALA A 322 4.67 9.12 -21.57
N SER A 323 4.80 8.69 -22.82
CA SER A 323 3.84 9.01 -23.89
C SER A 323 2.46 8.41 -23.60
N PHE A 324 2.41 7.21 -23.04
CA PHE A 324 1.15 6.57 -22.64
C PHE A 324 0.50 7.29 -21.45
N VAL A 325 1.28 7.70 -20.45
CA VAL A 325 0.78 8.51 -19.32
C VAL A 325 0.26 9.86 -19.82
N LEU A 326 1.00 10.53 -20.71
CA LEU A 326 0.56 11.78 -21.33
C LEU A 326 -0.73 11.58 -22.13
N TYR A 327 -0.81 10.50 -22.91
CA TYR A 327 -2.02 10.10 -23.61
C TYR A 327 -3.21 9.88 -22.66
N LEU A 328 -3.00 9.25 -21.50
CA LEU A 328 -4.04 9.09 -20.47
C LEU A 328 -4.49 10.43 -19.90
N ILE A 329 -3.59 11.39 -19.69
CA ILE A 329 -3.94 12.72 -19.19
C ILE A 329 -4.77 13.48 -20.24
N LEU A 330 -4.31 13.50 -21.50
CA LEU A 330 -4.98 14.18 -22.61
C LEU A 330 -6.34 13.54 -22.97
N ARG A 331 -6.44 12.21 -22.91
CA ARG A 331 -7.71 11.51 -23.12
C ARG A 331 -8.60 11.55 -21.88
N GLY A 332 -8.04 11.70 -20.68
CA GLY A 332 -8.81 11.96 -19.47
C GLY A 332 -9.62 13.25 -19.62
N THR A 333 -9.01 14.29 -20.17
CA THR A 333 -9.74 15.51 -20.55
C THR A 333 -10.84 15.23 -21.58
N GLU A 334 -10.57 14.38 -22.58
CA GLU A 334 -11.53 13.91 -23.60
C GLU A 334 -12.18 12.54 -23.31
N LEU A 335 -12.69 12.30 -22.10
CA LEU A 335 -13.50 11.10 -21.83
C LEU A 335 -14.71 11.09 -22.79
N SER A 336 -14.63 10.25 -23.83
CA SER A 336 -15.63 10.13 -24.89
C SER A 336 -17.01 9.83 -24.30
N GLU A 337 -18.04 10.52 -24.79
CA GLU A 337 -19.46 10.31 -24.43
C GLU A 337 -19.89 8.83 -24.48
N LYS A 338 -19.20 7.99 -25.27
CA LYS A 338 -19.43 6.55 -25.35
C LYS A 338 -19.10 5.81 -24.05
N ILE A 339 -18.01 6.16 -23.37
CA ILE A 339 -17.62 5.54 -22.09
C ILE A 339 -18.59 5.98 -20.98
N VAL A 340 -19.00 7.24 -21.00
CA VAL A 340 -20.00 7.80 -20.09
C VAL A 340 -21.35 7.10 -20.27
N LYS A 341 -21.79 6.86 -21.52
CA LYS A 341 -22.98 6.06 -21.82
C LYS A 341 -22.85 4.61 -21.35
N ALA A 342 -21.69 3.98 -21.53
CA ALA A 342 -21.45 2.60 -21.08
C ALA A 342 -21.50 2.45 -19.55
N ILE A 343 -20.95 3.43 -18.80
CA ILE A 343 -21.04 3.45 -17.33
C ILE A 343 -22.49 3.64 -16.87
N ARG A 344 -23.23 4.56 -17.50
CA ARG A 344 -24.64 4.82 -17.17
C ARG A 344 -25.53 3.60 -17.38
N ASN A 345 -25.34 2.87 -18.48
CA ASN A 345 -26.10 1.66 -18.78
C ASN A 345 -25.75 0.45 -17.90
N SER A 346 -24.61 0.49 -17.19
CA SER A 346 -24.22 -0.57 -16.25
C SER A 346 -24.71 -0.30 -14.81
N CYS A 347 -25.16 0.92 -14.52
CA CYS A 347 -25.75 1.33 -13.24
C CYS A 347 -27.30 1.37 -13.25
N SER A 348 -27.94 1.29 -14.43
CA SER A 348 -29.38 1.00 -14.56
C SER A 348 -29.61 -0.50 -14.60
#